data_AF-A0A351H4X9-F1
#
_entry.id   AF-A0A351H4X9-F1
#
_cell.length_a   1.000
_cell.length_b   1.000
_cell.length_c   1.000
_cell.angle_alpha   90.00
_cell.angle_beta   90.00
_cell.angle_gamma   90.00
#
_symmetry.space_group_name_H-M   'P 1'
#
loop_
_entity.id
_entity.type
_entity.pdbx_description
1 polymer ?
#
loop_
_entity_poly.entity_id
_entity_poly.type
_entity_poly.pdbx_seq_one_letter_code
_entity_poly.pdbx_strand_id
1 'polypeptide(L)'
;MRAKIISSLEKCFLEDNMDTKQSVTSGSMLKNENYQFQICYTMKMLSDGSKFIDLKVNSPISDYITLYKIQHVAVKKPVYNIRNDNDYLSKRPGLFPDLLTPLYPNNMLVLSNNLESVFVEISPCGKVPAGVYPIEIVFTDHEKAEVCSKLKFDIEIIDAELPEQSLIYTRWFYSDCLQAYYRTESFDERHWEIIENFMRTAVKRGMNMVLTPLFTPALDTAMDAERPTTQLVDIYVNNGEYTFDFSKLGRWIDLCDRVGIKYLEISHLFRNQGARFA
;
A
#
# COMPACT_ATOMS: atom_id res chain seq x y z
N MET A 1 3.38 24.30 16.35
CA MET A 1 3.53 22.90 15.86
C MET A 1 4.98 22.70 15.45
N ARG A 2 5.53 21.48 15.57
CA ARG A 2 6.81 21.14 14.97
C ARG A 2 6.58 20.12 13.85
N ALA A 3 7.23 20.31 12.71
CA ALA A 3 7.16 19.39 11.59
C ALA A 3 8.50 19.35 10.86
N LYS A 4 8.79 18.22 10.22
CA LYS A 4 10.04 17.96 9.50
C LYS A 4 9.79 17.02 8.32
N ILE A 5 10.38 17.33 7.18
CA ILE A 5 10.40 16.44 6.01
C ILE A 5 11.53 15.43 6.20
N ILE A 6 11.22 14.15 6.05
CA ILE A 6 12.12 13.02 6.27
C ILE A 6 12.03 12.03 5.10
N SER A 7 12.99 11.10 5.02
CA SER A 7 12.98 10.02 4.04
C SER A 7 11.67 9.20 4.11
N SER A 8 11.19 8.71 2.96
CA SER A 8 10.07 7.77 2.91
C SER A 8 10.37 6.42 3.57
N LEU A 9 11.64 6.09 3.78
CA LEU A 9 12.08 4.86 4.44
C LEU A 9 12.10 4.97 5.98
N GLU A 10 12.04 6.18 6.53
CA GLU A 10 12.02 6.41 7.96
C GLU A 10 10.69 5.95 8.57
N LYS A 11 10.70 5.46 9.81
CA LYS A 11 9.49 5.08 10.54
C LYS A 11 9.36 5.96 11.78
N CYS A 12 8.17 6.52 11.99
CA CYS A 12 7.86 7.38 13.14
C CYS A 12 6.94 6.62 14.11
N PHE A 13 7.52 6.02 15.14
CA PHE A 13 6.75 5.49 16.27
C PHE A 13 6.19 6.66 17.09
N LEU A 14 5.09 6.42 17.82
CA LEU A 14 4.36 7.49 18.52
C LEU A 14 5.22 8.19 19.58
N GLU A 15 6.14 7.43 20.18
CA GLU A 15 7.07 7.86 21.22
C GLU A 15 8.43 8.32 20.70
N ASP A 16 8.66 8.29 19.38
CA ASP A 16 9.94 8.68 18.81
C ASP A 16 10.22 10.17 19.05
N ASN A 17 11.51 10.47 19.23
CA ASN A 17 11.96 11.86 19.27
C ASN A 17 12.16 12.38 17.83
N MET A 18 11.39 13.39 17.43
CA MET A 18 11.51 14.03 16.11
C MET A 18 12.93 14.55 15.82
N ASP A 19 13.71 14.91 16.84
CA ASP A 19 15.06 15.46 16.70
C ASP A 19 16.09 14.43 16.24
N THR A 20 15.83 13.13 16.43
CA THR A 20 16.70 12.07 15.90
C THR A 20 16.47 11.78 14.43
N LYS A 21 15.37 12.27 13.86
CA LYS A 21 15.03 12.06 12.44
C LYS A 21 15.80 13.02 11.55
N GLN A 22 16.43 12.50 10.50
CA GLN A 22 17.20 13.29 9.55
C GLN A 22 16.27 14.01 8.56
N SER A 23 16.46 15.33 8.42
CA SER A 23 15.71 16.12 7.46
C SER A 23 16.16 15.87 6.03
N VAL A 24 15.21 15.89 5.09
CA VAL A 24 15.47 15.94 3.65
C VAL A 24 14.80 17.17 3.08
N THR A 25 15.50 17.91 2.22
CA THR A 25 15.01 19.19 1.65
C THR A 25 14.83 19.14 0.13
N SER A 26 15.32 18.09 -0.52
CA SER A 26 15.21 17.93 -1.96
C SER A 26 15.34 16.47 -2.37
N GLY A 27 14.94 16.19 -3.61
CA GLY A 27 15.11 14.90 -4.26
C GLY A 27 15.12 15.04 -5.78
N SER A 28 15.34 13.94 -6.47
CA SER A 28 15.21 13.87 -7.93
C SER A 28 14.51 12.58 -8.34
N MET A 29 13.86 12.62 -9.49
CA MET A 29 13.11 11.50 -10.07
C MET A 29 13.10 11.56 -11.59
N LEU A 30 12.86 10.42 -12.23
CA LEU A 30 12.58 10.35 -13.67
C LEU A 30 11.12 10.72 -13.96
N LYS A 31 10.79 11.10 -15.21
CA LYS A 31 9.46 11.63 -15.57
C LYS A 31 8.29 10.68 -15.27
N ASN A 32 8.52 9.38 -15.40
CA ASN A 32 7.53 8.32 -15.20
C ASN A 32 7.77 7.54 -13.90
N GLU A 33 8.68 7.99 -13.04
CA GLU A 33 8.91 7.43 -11.71
C GLU A 33 7.85 7.93 -10.71
N ASN A 34 7.71 7.25 -9.58
CA ASN A 34 7.00 7.78 -8.42
C ASN A 34 8.01 8.11 -7.32
N TYR A 35 8.01 9.35 -6.84
CA TYR A 35 8.87 9.77 -5.74
C TYR A 35 8.06 9.89 -4.45
N GLN A 36 8.64 9.49 -3.32
CA GLN A 36 7.96 9.62 -2.03
C GLN A 36 8.88 10.15 -0.95
N PHE A 37 8.30 10.94 -0.04
CA PHE A 37 8.91 11.33 1.22
C PHE A 37 7.84 11.34 2.32
N GLN A 38 8.25 11.52 3.56
CA GLN A 38 7.33 11.66 4.69
C GLN A 38 7.48 13.01 5.35
N ILE A 39 6.41 13.46 6.01
CA ILE A 39 6.43 14.61 6.91
C ILE A 39 6.10 14.09 8.29
N CYS A 40 7.07 14.09 9.20
CA CYS A 40 6.77 13.83 10.60
C CYS A 40 6.42 15.13 11.31
N TYR A 41 5.48 15.05 12.23
CA TYR A 41 4.98 16.20 12.95
C TYR A 41 4.53 15.84 14.36
N THR A 42 4.62 16.83 15.24
CA THR A 42 4.13 16.73 16.61
C THR A 42 3.71 18.11 17.10
N MET A 43 2.80 18.14 18.05
CA MET A 43 2.38 19.37 18.69
C MET A 43 2.08 19.11 20.15
N LYS A 44 2.77 19.87 21.01
CA LYS A 44 2.49 19.87 22.44
C LYS A 44 1.11 20.49 22.66
N MET A 45 0.16 19.66 23.09
CA MET A 45 -1.18 20.12 23.46
C MET A 45 -1.14 20.81 24.82
N LEU A 46 -1.75 21.99 24.93
CA LEU A 46 -1.81 22.79 26.17
C LEU A 46 -3.12 22.57 26.95
N SER A 47 -4.09 21.88 26.34
CA SER A 47 -5.39 21.55 26.93
C SER A 47 -5.80 20.16 26.46
N ASP A 48 -6.69 19.54 27.22
CA ASP A 48 -7.34 18.29 26.82
C ASP A 48 -8.20 18.55 25.57
N GLY A 49 -8.00 17.76 24.53
CA GLY A 49 -8.72 17.90 23.26
C GLY A 49 -7.89 17.46 22.06
N SER A 50 -8.57 17.24 20.93
CA SER A 50 -7.92 17.05 19.63
C SER A 50 -7.83 18.39 18.92
N LYS A 51 -6.78 18.60 18.12
CA LYS A 51 -6.68 19.79 17.27
C LYS A 51 -6.77 19.41 15.80
N PHE A 52 -7.58 20.14 15.06
CA PHE A 52 -7.70 19.99 13.62
C PHE A 52 -6.71 20.91 12.91
N ILE A 53 -5.94 20.35 11.98
CA ILE A 53 -4.95 21.08 11.19
C ILE A 53 -5.18 20.79 9.71
N ASP A 54 -5.33 21.83 8.91
CA ASP A 54 -5.45 21.73 7.46
C ASP A 54 -4.07 21.66 6.81
N LEU A 55 -3.86 20.68 5.92
CA LEU A 55 -2.66 20.57 5.10
C LEU A 55 -2.92 21.08 3.69
N LYS A 56 -2.18 22.11 3.30
CA LYS A 56 -2.18 22.62 1.94
C LYS A 56 -0.85 22.36 1.26
N VAL A 57 -0.91 21.85 0.04
CA VAL A 57 0.24 21.72 -0.86
C VAL A 57 0.19 22.84 -1.87
N ASN A 58 1.20 23.70 -1.89
CA ASN A 58 1.39 24.73 -2.92
C ASN A 58 2.56 24.32 -3.80
N SER A 59 2.30 23.98 -5.05
CA SER A 59 3.32 23.60 -6.02
C SER A 59 2.79 23.73 -7.45
N PRO A 60 3.63 24.03 -8.46
CA PRO A 60 3.21 23.96 -9.87
C PRO A 60 2.75 22.56 -10.31
N ILE A 61 3.09 21.52 -9.54
CA ILE A 61 2.75 20.12 -9.82
C ILE A 61 1.77 19.54 -8.78
N SER A 62 1.00 20.37 -8.10
CA SER A 62 0.10 19.95 -7.00
C SER A 62 -0.86 18.83 -7.40
N ASP A 63 -1.32 18.81 -8.65
CA ASP A 63 -2.28 17.83 -9.17
C ASP A 63 -1.69 16.41 -9.22
N TYR A 64 -0.37 16.28 -9.10
CA TYR A 64 0.37 15.01 -9.09
C TYR A 64 0.83 14.62 -7.69
N ILE A 65 0.46 15.36 -6.65
CA ILE A 65 0.86 15.13 -5.28
C ILE A 65 -0.32 14.58 -4.49
N THR A 66 -0.17 13.39 -3.91
CA THR A 66 -1.16 12.78 -3.03
C THR A 66 -0.61 12.66 -1.61
N LEU A 67 -1.44 13.02 -0.63
CA LEU A 67 -1.12 12.90 0.79
C LEU A 67 -1.87 11.71 1.39
N TYR A 68 -1.17 10.92 2.18
CA TYR A 68 -1.75 9.83 2.97
C TYR A 68 -1.40 9.98 4.43
N LYS A 69 -2.37 9.76 5.31
CA LYS A 69 -2.10 9.58 6.73
C LYS A 69 -1.45 8.21 6.93
N ILE A 70 -0.30 8.17 7.62
CA ILE A 70 0.26 6.93 8.13
C ILE A 70 -0.43 6.62 9.45
N GLN A 71 -1.18 5.54 9.48
CA GLN A 71 -1.85 5.00 10.66
C GLN A 71 -0.96 3.95 11.32
N HIS A 72 -1.00 3.92 12.65
CA HIS A 72 -0.29 2.92 13.41
C HIS A 72 -1.16 1.68 13.62
N VAL A 73 -0.63 0.51 13.26
CA VAL A 73 -1.31 -0.78 13.38
C VAL A 73 -0.81 -1.54 14.60
N ALA A 74 -1.71 -2.26 15.26
CA ALA A 74 -1.36 -3.04 16.45
C ALA A 74 -0.57 -4.31 16.06
N VAL A 75 0.69 -4.38 16.47
CA VAL A 75 1.58 -5.53 16.28
C VAL A 75 1.77 -6.24 17.62
N LYS A 76 1.23 -7.46 17.71
CA LYS A 76 1.32 -8.30 18.93
C LYS A 76 2.55 -9.19 18.97
N LYS A 77 3.11 -9.52 17.81
CA LYS A 77 4.27 -10.41 17.67
C LYS A 77 5.24 -9.83 16.64
N PRO A 78 6.09 -8.87 17.02
CA PRO A 78 7.01 -8.22 16.09
C PRO A 78 8.16 -9.14 15.66
N VAL A 79 8.59 -10.07 16.52
CA VAL A 79 9.71 -10.98 16.27
C VAL A 79 9.44 -12.39 16.77
N TYR A 80 10.16 -13.37 16.23
CA TYR A 80 10.26 -14.70 16.83
C TYR A 80 11.33 -14.71 17.94
N ASN A 81 11.10 -15.51 18.99
CA ASN A 81 11.99 -15.56 20.15
C ASN A 81 13.40 -16.07 19.80
N ILE A 82 13.50 -17.03 18.86
CA ILE A 82 14.78 -17.67 18.50
C ILE A 82 15.33 -17.10 17.19
N ARG A 83 14.45 -16.85 16.20
CA ARG A 83 14.83 -16.37 14.87
C ARG A 83 14.52 -14.87 14.77
N ASN A 84 15.41 -14.04 15.31
CA ASN A 84 15.38 -12.59 15.12
C ASN A 84 16.78 -12.04 14.80
N ASP A 85 16.81 -10.90 14.14
CA ASP A 85 18.02 -10.14 13.81
C ASP A 85 18.09 -8.84 14.65
N ASN A 86 19.19 -8.10 14.52
CA ASN A 86 19.37 -6.83 15.23
C ASN A 86 18.89 -5.61 14.44
N ASP A 87 18.43 -5.80 13.21
CA ASP A 87 18.00 -4.73 12.30
C ASP A 87 16.51 -4.38 12.47
N TYR A 88 15.75 -5.16 13.26
CA TYR A 88 14.40 -4.78 13.68
C TYR A 88 14.37 -3.42 14.38
N LEU A 89 13.54 -2.51 13.87
CA LEU A 89 13.27 -1.20 14.48
C LEU A 89 12.73 -1.32 15.91
N SER A 90 11.94 -2.35 16.19
CA SER A 90 11.47 -2.67 17.54
C SER A 90 11.20 -4.18 17.67
N LYS A 91 11.65 -4.75 18.78
CA LYS A 91 11.34 -6.14 19.19
C LYS A 91 10.18 -6.21 20.18
N ARG A 92 9.57 -5.07 20.54
CA ARG A 92 8.47 -4.99 21.52
C ARG A 92 7.12 -4.85 20.82
N PRO A 93 6.07 -5.58 21.27
CA PRO A 93 4.71 -5.36 20.80
C PRO A 93 4.29 -3.89 20.96
N GLY A 94 3.48 -3.38 20.05
CA GLY A 94 3.09 -1.97 20.07
C GLY A 94 2.35 -1.51 18.81
N LEU A 95 2.25 -0.20 18.63
CA LEU A 95 1.63 0.45 17.49
C LEU A 95 2.71 0.83 16.47
N PHE A 96 2.67 0.22 15.28
CA PHE A 96 3.71 0.38 14.24
C PHE A 96 3.19 1.23 13.07
N PRO A 97 3.94 2.23 12.57
CA PRO A 97 3.52 3.10 11.47
C PRO A 97 3.56 2.36 10.13
N ASP A 98 2.41 1.94 9.61
CA ASP A 98 2.38 1.06 8.43
C ASP A 98 1.25 1.37 7.44
N LEU A 99 0.02 1.54 7.92
CA LEU A 99 -1.15 1.62 7.05
C LEU A 99 -1.30 3.03 6.46
N LEU A 100 -1.24 3.15 5.13
CA LEU A 100 -1.58 4.39 4.43
C LEU A 100 -3.10 4.51 4.30
N THR A 101 -3.65 5.62 4.77
CA THR A 101 -5.07 5.96 4.64
C THR A 101 -5.24 7.35 4.02
N PRO A 102 -6.34 7.62 3.31
CA PRO A 102 -6.68 8.98 2.92
C PRO A 102 -6.70 9.92 4.14
N LEU A 103 -6.35 11.19 3.92
CA LEU A 103 -6.63 12.23 4.91
C LEU A 103 -8.14 12.40 5.09
N TYR A 104 -8.55 13.08 6.17
CA TYR A 104 -9.93 13.57 6.25
C TYR A 104 -10.23 14.54 5.09
N PRO A 105 -11.51 14.74 4.73
CA PRO A 105 -11.89 15.68 3.69
C PRO A 105 -11.18 17.03 3.84
N ASN A 106 -10.78 17.64 2.72
CA ASN A 106 -10.00 18.87 2.65
C ASN A 106 -8.57 18.77 3.21
N ASN A 107 -7.95 17.57 3.18
CA ASN A 107 -6.60 17.32 3.68
C ASN A 107 -6.43 17.68 5.17
N MET A 108 -7.45 17.44 5.97
CA MET A 108 -7.43 17.74 7.40
C MET A 108 -6.76 16.60 8.19
N LEU A 109 -5.99 16.98 9.21
CA LEU A 109 -5.41 16.09 10.21
C LEU A 109 -6.04 16.32 11.57
N VAL A 110 -6.14 15.24 12.34
CA VAL A 110 -6.44 15.29 13.77
C VAL A 110 -5.14 15.04 14.52
N LEU A 111 -4.66 16.04 15.23
CA LEU A 111 -3.41 15.95 15.97
C LEU A 111 -3.64 15.44 17.39
N SER A 112 -2.78 14.51 17.78
CA SER A 112 -2.59 14.08 19.16
C SER A 112 -1.24 14.59 19.70
N ASN A 113 -0.97 14.36 20.98
CA ASN A 113 0.30 14.73 21.63
C ASN A 113 1.48 13.79 21.29
N ASN A 114 1.39 13.04 20.19
CA ASN A 114 2.37 12.02 19.77
C ASN A 114 3.22 12.52 18.59
N LEU A 115 4.27 11.78 18.24
CA LEU A 115 4.90 11.91 16.92
C LEU A 115 4.09 11.12 15.90
N GLU A 116 3.70 11.79 14.82
CA GLU A 116 2.90 11.19 13.76
C GLU A 116 3.47 11.58 12.39
N SER A 117 3.04 10.91 11.31
CA SER A 117 3.51 11.21 9.97
C SER A 117 2.43 11.19 8.90
N VAL A 118 2.67 11.99 7.85
CA VAL A 118 1.97 11.96 6.57
C VAL A 118 2.96 11.48 5.51
N PHE A 119 2.52 10.57 4.66
CA PHE A 119 3.23 10.11 3.48
C PHE A 119 2.85 11.00 2.30
N VAL A 120 3.85 11.46 1.54
CA VAL A 120 3.68 12.28 0.35
C VAL A 120 4.15 11.48 -0.85
N GLU A 121 3.24 11.27 -1.80
CA GLU A 121 3.52 10.62 -3.08
C GLU A 121 3.46 11.66 -4.20
N ILE A 122 4.50 11.71 -5.05
CA ILE A 122 4.55 12.49 -6.28
C ILE A 122 4.51 11.51 -7.45
N SER A 123 3.49 11.61 -8.29
CA SER A 123 3.22 10.68 -9.40
C SER A 123 2.87 11.45 -10.69
N PRO A 124 3.87 12.00 -11.39
CA PRO A 124 3.67 12.82 -12.59
C PRO A 124 3.24 11.99 -13.81
N CYS A 125 3.47 10.67 -13.81
CA CYS A 125 3.08 9.76 -14.89
C CYS A 125 3.55 10.21 -16.29
N GLY A 126 4.75 10.78 -16.40
CA GLY A 126 5.31 11.29 -17.65
C GLY A 126 4.73 12.62 -18.14
N LYS A 127 3.79 13.23 -17.41
CA LYS A 127 3.01 14.41 -17.88
C LYS A 127 3.63 15.75 -17.53
N VAL A 128 4.60 15.76 -16.62
CA VAL A 128 5.26 16.99 -16.16
C VAL A 128 6.61 17.16 -16.88
N PRO A 129 6.90 18.34 -17.47
CA PRO A 129 8.20 18.61 -18.09
C PRO A 129 9.37 18.48 -17.11
N ALA A 130 10.55 18.20 -17.64
CA ALA A 130 11.77 18.22 -16.84
C ALA A 130 12.02 19.61 -16.23
N GLY A 131 12.59 19.65 -15.03
CA GLY A 131 12.85 20.88 -14.29
C GLY A 131 12.77 20.69 -12.78
N VAL A 132 13.09 21.75 -12.03
CA VAL A 132 13.02 21.78 -10.56
C VAL A 132 11.73 22.44 -10.13
N TYR A 133 10.94 21.74 -9.32
CA TYR A 133 9.63 22.19 -8.85
C TYR A 133 9.64 22.35 -7.32
N PRO A 134 9.33 23.55 -6.81
CA PRO A 134 9.18 23.76 -5.38
C PRO A 134 7.84 23.19 -4.89
N ILE A 135 7.89 22.51 -3.76
CA ILE A 135 6.72 22.01 -3.03
C ILE A 135 6.73 22.67 -1.65
N GLU A 136 5.73 23.50 -1.38
CA GLU A 136 5.49 24.05 -0.05
C GLU A 136 4.32 23.31 0.61
N ILE A 137 4.57 22.75 1.81
CA ILE A 137 3.52 22.18 2.66
C ILE A 137 3.22 23.13 3.80
N VAL A 138 1.98 23.57 3.90
CA VAL A 138 1.51 24.53 4.90
C VAL A 138 0.54 23.84 5.85
N PHE A 139 0.85 23.90 7.14
CA PHE A 139 -0.01 23.44 8.22
C PHE A 139 -0.74 24.65 8.79
N THR A 140 -2.07 24.63 8.76
CA THR A 140 -2.91 25.74 9.25
C THR A 140 -3.84 25.24 10.35
N ASP A 141 -3.92 25.99 11.45
CA ASP A 141 -4.93 25.78 12.48
C ASP A 141 -6.32 25.95 11.87
N HIS A 142 -7.14 24.89 11.89
CA HIS A 142 -8.44 24.90 11.25
C HIS A 142 -9.38 25.96 11.86
N GLU A 143 -9.35 26.11 13.19
CA GLU A 143 -10.26 27.01 13.90
C GLU A 143 -9.78 28.45 13.84
N LYS A 144 -8.47 28.67 13.99
CA LYS A 144 -7.88 30.01 14.07
C LYS A 144 -7.46 30.58 12.71
N ALA A 145 -7.45 29.75 11.67
CA ALA A 145 -6.89 30.07 10.36
C ALA A 145 -5.42 30.56 10.42
N GLU A 146 -4.66 30.12 11.43
CA GLU A 146 -3.28 30.56 11.68
C GLU A 146 -2.29 29.52 11.15
N VAL A 147 -1.27 29.98 10.42
CA VAL A 147 -0.19 29.09 9.93
C VAL A 147 0.63 28.59 11.11
N CYS A 148 0.58 27.28 11.35
CA CYS A 148 1.28 26.59 12.42
C CYS A 148 2.69 26.14 12.04
N SER A 149 2.92 25.83 10.75
CA SER A 149 4.22 25.40 10.22
C SER A 149 4.23 25.51 8.69
N LYS A 150 5.42 25.73 8.11
CA LYS A 150 5.67 25.68 6.66
C LYS A 150 6.91 24.86 6.40
N LEU A 151 6.84 23.98 5.42
CA LEU A 151 7.95 23.15 4.98
C LEU A 151 8.16 23.34 3.47
N LYS A 152 9.41 23.24 3.03
CA LYS A 152 9.78 23.33 1.62
C LYS A 152 10.56 22.10 1.21
N PHE A 153 10.26 21.61 0.01
CA PHE A 153 10.96 20.52 -0.64
C PHE A 153 11.08 20.82 -2.13
N ASP A 154 12.28 20.64 -2.69
CA ASP A 154 12.49 20.80 -4.13
C ASP A 154 12.61 19.42 -4.79
N ILE A 155 11.77 19.15 -5.78
CA ILE A 155 11.87 17.93 -6.59
C ILE A 155 12.40 18.27 -7.99
N GLU A 156 13.50 17.64 -8.38
CA GLU A 156 13.99 17.68 -9.76
C GLU A 156 13.37 16.55 -10.58
N ILE A 157 12.67 16.89 -11.65
CA ILE A 157 12.26 15.94 -12.68
C ILE A 157 13.35 15.94 -13.76
N ILE A 158 14.09 14.85 -13.84
CA ILE A 158 15.16 14.65 -14.81
C ILE A 158 14.54 14.34 -16.18
N ASP A 159 15.14 14.83 -17.26
CA ASP A 159 14.69 14.64 -18.64
C ASP A 159 14.97 13.21 -19.17
N ALA A 160 14.49 12.20 -18.44
CA ALA A 160 14.59 10.79 -18.80
C ALA A 160 13.42 9.99 -18.21
N GLU A 161 13.20 8.81 -18.76
CA GLU A 161 12.14 7.88 -18.34
C GLU A 161 12.77 6.55 -17.92
N LEU A 162 12.22 5.94 -16.86
CA LEU A 162 12.48 4.57 -16.49
C LEU A 162 12.07 3.65 -17.65
N PRO A 163 12.91 2.68 -18.03
CA PRO A 163 12.50 1.65 -18.96
C PRO A 163 11.41 0.77 -18.35
N GLU A 164 10.75 -0.01 -19.20
CA GLU A 164 9.82 -1.02 -18.73
C GLU A 164 10.52 -2.01 -17.77
N GLN A 165 9.84 -2.38 -16.69
CA GLN A 165 10.36 -3.34 -15.72
C GLN A 165 10.54 -4.73 -16.35
N SER A 166 11.78 -5.23 -16.35
CA SER A 166 12.13 -6.57 -16.85
C SER A 166 11.99 -7.67 -15.79
N LEU A 167 11.95 -7.31 -14.50
CA LEU A 167 11.72 -8.26 -13.42
C LEU A 167 10.28 -8.79 -13.47
N ILE A 168 10.14 -10.12 -13.57
CA ILE A 168 8.85 -10.78 -13.33
C ILE A 168 8.62 -10.78 -11.81
N TYR A 169 7.65 -10.01 -11.37
CA TYR A 169 7.38 -9.73 -9.97
C TYR A 169 5.94 -10.10 -9.59
N THR A 170 5.83 -11.01 -8.63
CA THR A 170 4.59 -11.47 -8.02
C THR A 170 4.63 -11.25 -6.51
N ARG A 171 3.45 -11.01 -5.94
CA ARG A 171 3.13 -11.25 -4.53
C ARG A 171 1.88 -12.11 -4.56
N TRP A 172 1.88 -13.24 -3.85
CA TRP A 172 0.75 -14.16 -3.90
C TRP A 172 -0.56 -13.46 -3.52
N PHE A 173 -1.46 -13.43 -4.49
CA PHE A 173 -2.73 -12.73 -4.43
C PHE A 173 -3.82 -13.71 -4.03
N TYR A 174 -4.29 -13.60 -2.80
CA TYR A 174 -5.27 -14.51 -2.20
C TYR A 174 -6.69 -13.94 -2.32
N SER A 175 -7.42 -14.34 -3.35
CA SER A 175 -8.83 -13.94 -3.56
C SER A 175 -9.75 -14.46 -2.45
N ASP A 176 -9.46 -15.62 -1.87
CA ASP A 176 -10.16 -16.20 -0.71
C ASP A 176 -10.11 -15.27 0.50
N CYS A 177 -8.97 -14.60 0.74
CA CYS A 177 -8.85 -13.63 1.82
C CYS A 177 -9.73 -12.39 1.59
N LEU A 178 -9.86 -11.93 0.34
CA LEU A 178 -10.72 -10.81 -0.01
C LEU A 178 -12.20 -11.17 0.16
N GLN A 179 -12.59 -12.35 -0.31
CA GLN A 179 -13.93 -12.91 -0.10
C GLN A 179 -14.27 -12.97 1.39
N ALA A 180 -13.38 -13.53 2.22
CA ALA A 180 -13.61 -13.68 3.66
C ALA A 180 -13.72 -12.32 4.38
N TYR A 181 -12.83 -11.37 4.06
CA TYR A 181 -12.81 -10.06 4.70
C TYR A 181 -14.04 -9.22 4.36
N TYR A 182 -14.42 -9.19 3.08
CA TYR A 182 -15.54 -8.38 2.59
C TYR A 182 -16.89 -9.10 2.62
N ARG A 183 -16.92 -10.38 3.00
CA ARG A 183 -18.14 -11.19 3.15
C ARG A 183 -18.98 -11.25 1.86
N THR A 184 -18.32 -11.49 0.74
CA THR A 184 -18.97 -11.71 -0.57
C THR A 184 -19.05 -13.19 -0.88
N GLU A 185 -19.75 -13.58 -1.93
CA GLU A 185 -19.63 -14.93 -2.49
C GLU A 185 -18.42 -15.01 -3.43
N SER A 186 -17.87 -16.22 -3.58
CA SER A 186 -16.73 -16.43 -4.48
C SER A 186 -17.11 -16.12 -5.92
N PHE A 187 -16.57 -15.01 -6.42
CA PHE A 187 -16.72 -14.54 -7.81
C PHE A 187 -18.12 -14.05 -8.15
N ASP A 188 -18.86 -13.55 -7.15
CA ASP A 188 -19.95 -12.61 -7.43
C ASP A 188 -19.40 -11.28 -7.98
N GLU A 189 -20.28 -10.43 -8.51
CA GLU A 189 -19.87 -9.14 -9.11
C GLU A 189 -19.13 -8.24 -8.12
N ARG A 190 -19.50 -8.28 -6.85
CA ARG A 190 -18.84 -7.47 -5.81
C ARG A 190 -17.42 -7.98 -5.55
N HIS A 191 -17.21 -9.28 -5.53
CA HIS A 191 -15.91 -9.89 -5.36
C HIS A 191 -15.00 -9.56 -6.54
N TRP A 192 -15.51 -9.62 -7.78
CA TRP A 192 -14.76 -9.21 -8.97
C TRP A 192 -14.31 -7.75 -8.91
N GLU A 193 -15.20 -6.85 -8.49
CA GLU A 193 -14.87 -5.43 -8.29
C GLU A 193 -13.76 -5.24 -7.25
N ILE A 194 -13.83 -5.95 -6.12
CA ILE A 194 -12.80 -5.92 -5.07
C ILE A 194 -11.46 -6.44 -5.60
N ILE A 195 -11.47 -7.60 -6.27
CA ILE A 195 -10.28 -8.20 -6.89
C ILE A 195 -9.63 -7.19 -7.84
N GLU A 196 -10.42 -6.58 -8.74
CA GLU A 196 -9.94 -5.59 -9.69
C GLU A 196 -9.29 -4.39 -8.99
N ASN A 197 -9.92 -3.84 -7.95
CA ASN A 197 -9.38 -2.70 -7.20
C ASN A 197 -8.02 -3.01 -6.54
N PHE A 198 -7.89 -4.19 -5.92
CA PHE A 198 -6.63 -4.62 -5.32
C PHE A 198 -5.56 -4.92 -6.38
N MET A 199 -5.94 -5.54 -7.49
CA MET A 199 -5.02 -5.86 -8.58
C MET A 199 -4.51 -4.59 -9.27
N ARG A 200 -5.37 -3.61 -9.54
CA ARG A 200 -4.97 -2.27 -10.04
C ARG A 200 -3.95 -1.60 -9.13
N THR A 201 -4.17 -1.69 -7.82
CA THR A 201 -3.21 -1.16 -6.83
C THR A 201 -1.89 -1.91 -6.90
N ALA A 202 -1.91 -3.24 -6.96
CA ALA A 202 -0.69 -4.04 -7.07
C ALA A 202 0.10 -3.74 -8.36
N VAL A 203 -0.57 -3.60 -9.51
CA VAL A 203 0.06 -3.20 -10.78
C VAL A 203 0.65 -1.79 -10.70
N LYS A 204 -0.08 -0.83 -10.12
CA LYS A 204 0.46 0.53 -9.87
C LYS A 204 1.76 0.50 -9.04
N ARG A 205 1.94 -0.53 -8.19
CA ARG A 205 3.13 -0.76 -7.37
C ARG A 205 4.15 -1.73 -7.98
N GLY A 206 4.02 -2.04 -9.27
CA GLY A 206 5.00 -2.78 -10.05
C GLY A 206 4.75 -4.28 -10.15
N MET A 207 3.70 -4.85 -9.53
CA MET A 207 3.37 -6.26 -9.72
C MET A 207 2.94 -6.50 -11.17
N ASN A 208 3.58 -7.45 -11.86
CA ASN A 208 3.27 -7.78 -13.26
C ASN A 208 2.97 -9.26 -13.49
N MET A 209 3.04 -10.07 -12.43
CA MET A 209 2.63 -11.46 -12.41
C MET A 209 1.63 -11.70 -11.28
N VAL A 210 0.59 -12.50 -11.53
CA VAL A 210 -0.42 -12.83 -10.51
C VAL A 210 -0.63 -14.33 -10.39
N LEU A 211 -0.71 -14.81 -9.14
CA LEU A 211 -1.18 -16.16 -8.84
C LEU A 211 -2.60 -16.33 -9.39
N THR A 212 -2.77 -17.31 -10.26
CA THR A 212 -4.02 -17.64 -10.93
C THR A 212 -4.55 -18.94 -10.34
N PRO A 213 -5.56 -18.88 -9.46
CA PRO A 213 -6.10 -20.04 -8.74
C PRO A 213 -6.98 -20.91 -9.64
N LEU A 214 -6.37 -21.64 -10.59
CA LEU A 214 -7.09 -22.65 -11.40
C LEU A 214 -7.78 -23.66 -10.50
N PHE A 215 -7.07 -24.05 -9.46
CA PHE A 215 -7.54 -24.82 -8.31
C PHE A 215 -7.25 -24.01 -7.05
N THR A 216 -8.00 -24.25 -5.97
CA THR A 216 -7.69 -23.67 -4.65
C THR A 216 -7.11 -24.75 -3.73
N PRO A 217 -5.84 -25.18 -3.93
CA PRO A 217 -5.19 -26.02 -2.94
C PRO A 217 -5.08 -25.22 -1.64
N ALA A 218 -5.37 -25.86 -0.50
CA ALA A 218 -5.21 -25.25 0.82
C ALA A 218 -3.71 -25.08 1.17
N LEU A 219 -3.06 -24.09 0.55
CA LEU A 219 -1.72 -23.60 0.88
C LEU A 219 -1.84 -22.72 2.12
N ASP A 220 -0.86 -22.83 3.03
CA ASP A 220 -0.79 -22.02 4.26
C ASP A 220 -2.04 -22.10 5.15
N THR A 221 -2.60 -23.31 5.20
CA THR A 221 -3.75 -23.67 6.03
C THR A 221 -3.34 -24.80 6.96
N ALA A 222 -3.82 -24.76 8.21
CA ALA A 222 -3.56 -25.81 9.19
C ALA A 222 -4.07 -27.19 8.69
N MET A 223 -3.54 -28.27 9.27
CA MET A 223 -4.13 -29.59 9.07
C MET A 223 -5.60 -29.53 9.51
N ASP A 224 -6.49 -30.03 8.67
CA ASP A 224 -7.94 -30.08 8.88
C ASP A 224 -8.69 -28.73 8.91
N ALA A 225 -8.05 -27.64 8.49
CA ALA A 225 -8.73 -26.38 8.20
C ALA A 225 -8.97 -26.20 6.70
N GLU A 226 -10.04 -25.49 6.37
CA GLU A 226 -10.39 -25.09 5.01
C GLU A 226 -10.40 -23.56 4.90
N ARG A 227 -10.19 -23.09 3.68
CA ARG A 227 -10.40 -21.71 3.29
C ARG A 227 -11.52 -21.65 2.26
N PRO A 228 -12.19 -20.49 2.12
CA PRO A 228 -13.18 -20.31 1.07
C PRO A 228 -12.62 -20.70 -0.30
N THR A 229 -13.39 -21.49 -1.05
CA THR A 229 -13.01 -21.94 -2.38
C THR A 229 -13.09 -20.77 -3.36
N THR A 230 -11.96 -20.37 -3.93
CA THR A 230 -11.89 -19.37 -5.01
C THR A 230 -11.23 -19.98 -6.24
N GLN A 231 -11.85 -21.06 -6.72
CA GLN A 231 -11.40 -21.85 -7.86
C GLN A 231 -11.93 -21.27 -9.17
N LEU A 232 -11.06 -21.08 -10.16
CA LEU A 232 -11.41 -20.51 -11.47
C LEU A 232 -11.92 -21.54 -12.50
N VAL A 233 -11.69 -22.83 -12.27
CA VAL A 233 -12.19 -23.90 -13.14
C VAL A 233 -13.28 -24.65 -12.40
N ASP A 234 -14.54 -24.56 -12.82
CA ASP A 234 -15.59 -25.39 -12.24
C ASP A 234 -15.52 -26.81 -12.83
N ILE A 235 -15.66 -27.82 -11.97
CA ILE A 235 -15.52 -29.23 -12.34
C ILE A 235 -16.79 -29.97 -11.98
N TYR A 236 -17.39 -30.63 -12.95
CA TYR A 236 -18.60 -31.42 -12.80
C TYR A 236 -18.30 -32.88 -13.13
N VAL A 237 -18.83 -33.81 -12.34
CA VAL A 237 -18.72 -35.24 -12.59
C VAL A 237 -20.11 -35.84 -12.73
N ASN A 238 -20.40 -36.44 -13.87
CA ASN A 238 -21.66 -37.13 -14.13
C ASN A 238 -21.38 -38.50 -14.76
N ASN A 239 -21.80 -39.59 -14.10
CA ASN A 239 -21.58 -40.97 -14.55
C ASN A 239 -20.11 -41.30 -14.91
N GLY A 240 -19.14 -40.71 -14.21
CA GLY A 240 -17.71 -40.91 -14.46
C GLY A 240 -17.12 -40.03 -15.58
N GLU A 241 -17.95 -39.23 -16.25
CA GLU A 241 -17.50 -38.21 -17.21
C GLU A 241 -17.25 -36.88 -16.50
N TYR A 242 -16.13 -36.25 -16.83
CA TYR A 242 -15.74 -34.95 -16.29
C TYR A 242 -16.05 -33.85 -17.30
N THR A 243 -16.73 -32.79 -16.84
CA THR A 243 -16.96 -31.55 -17.60
C THR A 243 -16.32 -30.39 -16.86
N PHE A 244 -15.69 -29.48 -17.61
CA PHE A 244 -14.97 -28.33 -17.08
C PHE A 244 -15.57 -27.03 -17.64
N ASP A 245 -15.85 -26.06 -16.77
CA ASP A 245 -16.22 -24.70 -17.16
C ASP A 245 -15.07 -23.74 -16.87
N PHE A 246 -14.64 -23.03 -17.92
CA PHE A 246 -13.52 -22.09 -17.89
C PHE A 246 -13.97 -20.63 -17.93
N SER A 247 -15.27 -20.34 -17.77
CA SER A 247 -15.82 -18.98 -17.87
C SER A 247 -15.17 -18.02 -16.86
N LYS A 248 -14.97 -18.45 -15.61
CA LYS A 248 -14.30 -17.65 -14.57
C LYS A 248 -12.82 -17.42 -14.90
N LEU A 249 -12.13 -18.44 -15.42
CA LEU A 249 -10.74 -18.32 -15.88
C LEU A 249 -10.61 -17.31 -17.03
N GLY A 250 -11.50 -17.37 -18.03
CA GLY A 250 -11.52 -16.39 -19.13
C GLY A 250 -11.68 -14.97 -18.59
N ARG A 251 -12.67 -14.74 -17.72
CA ARG A 251 -12.89 -13.43 -17.08
C ARG A 251 -11.69 -12.97 -16.25
N TRP A 252 -11.00 -13.87 -15.56
CA TRP A 252 -9.78 -13.57 -14.82
C TRP A 252 -8.66 -13.09 -15.74
N ILE A 253 -8.45 -13.76 -16.87
CA ILE A 253 -7.44 -13.39 -17.87
C ILE A 253 -7.75 -12.02 -18.48
N ASP A 254 -9.01 -11.78 -18.86
CA ASP A 254 -9.46 -10.48 -19.38
C ASP A 254 -9.25 -9.36 -18.36
N LEU A 255 -9.52 -9.63 -17.08
CA LEU A 255 -9.25 -8.70 -15.99
C LEU A 255 -7.75 -8.40 -15.88
N CYS A 256 -6.90 -9.44 -15.89
CA CYS A 256 -5.45 -9.32 -15.78
C CYS A 256 -4.89 -8.43 -16.90
N ASP A 257 -5.27 -8.68 -18.15
CA ASP A 257 -4.86 -7.88 -19.30
C ASP A 257 -5.29 -6.41 -19.14
N ARG A 258 -6.57 -6.18 -18.81
CA ARG A 258 -7.15 -4.85 -18.64
C ARG A 258 -6.50 -4.02 -17.53
N VAL A 259 -6.00 -4.64 -16.46
CA VAL A 259 -5.32 -3.92 -15.37
C VAL A 259 -3.80 -3.86 -15.52
N GLY A 260 -3.23 -4.55 -16.52
CA GLY A 260 -1.80 -4.50 -16.85
C GLY A 260 -0.93 -5.62 -16.25
N ILE A 261 -1.52 -6.72 -15.79
CA ILE A 261 -0.77 -7.95 -15.47
C ILE A 261 -0.32 -8.61 -16.76
N LYS A 262 0.96 -8.99 -16.83
CA LYS A 262 1.59 -9.55 -18.04
C LYS A 262 1.81 -11.06 -17.97
N TYR A 263 1.88 -11.61 -16.75
CA TYR A 263 2.19 -13.01 -16.52
C TYR A 263 1.20 -13.65 -15.56
N LEU A 264 0.89 -14.92 -15.79
CA LEU A 264 0.02 -15.71 -14.93
C LEU A 264 0.87 -16.79 -14.25
N GLU A 265 0.91 -16.77 -12.93
CA GLU A 265 1.50 -17.83 -12.13
C GLU A 265 0.42 -18.87 -11.87
N ILE A 266 0.47 -20.00 -12.58
CA ILE A 266 -0.55 -21.04 -12.47
C ILE A 266 -0.47 -21.72 -11.09
N SER A 267 -1.61 -21.83 -10.41
CA SER A 267 -1.70 -22.46 -9.09
C SER A 267 -1.09 -23.86 -9.06
N HIS A 268 -0.44 -24.18 -7.94
CA HIS A 268 0.04 -25.52 -7.63
C HIS A 268 -1.07 -26.57 -7.76
N LEU A 269 -0.73 -27.76 -8.24
CA LEU A 269 -1.67 -28.88 -8.30
C LEU A 269 -1.90 -29.50 -6.91
N PHE A 270 -0.90 -29.42 -6.03
CA PHE A 270 -0.91 -30.03 -4.70
C PHE A 270 -0.89 -28.97 -3.59
N ARG A 271 -1.54 -29.27 -2.46
CA ARG A 271 -1.39 -28.50 -1.20
C ARG A 271 0.01 -28.71 -0.60
N ASN A 272 0.37 -27.91 0.42
CA ASN A 272 1.68 -27.98 1.11
C ASN A 272 2.12 -29.39 1.54
N GLN A 273 1.16 -30.29 1.82
CA GLN A 273 1.41 -31.69 2.18
C GLN A 273 0.91 -32.70 1.13
N GLY A 274 0.39 -32.24 0.00
CA GLY A 274 -0.15 -33.07 -1.09
C GLY A 274 0.93 -33.75 -1.91
N ALA A 275 2.18 -33.25 -1.86
CA ALA A 275 3.33 -33.88 -2.52
C ALA A 275 3.60 -35.32 -2.05
N ARG A 276 3.12 -35.74 -0.87
CA ARG A 276 3.21 -37.14 -0.41
C ARG A 276 2.35 -38.12 -1.23
N PHE A 277 1.43 -37.60 -2.03
CA PHE A 277 0.51 -38.35 -2.88
C PHE A 277 0.80 -38.14 -4.37
N ALA A 278 1.91 -37.47 -4.72
CA ALA A 278 2.38 -37.26 -6.08
C ALA A 278 3.30 -38.42 -6.52
#